data_AF-A0A966U5S7-F1
#
_entry.id   AF-A0A966U5S7-F1
#
_cell.length_a   1.000
_cell.length_b   1.000
_cell.length_c   1.000
_cell.angle_alpha   90.00
_cell.angle_beta   90.00
_cell.angle_gamma   90.00
#
_symmetry.space_group_name_H-M   'P 1'
#
loop_
_entity.id
_entity.type
_entity.pdbx_description
1 polymer ?
#
loop_
_entity_poly.entity_id
_entity_poly.type
_entity_poly.pdbx_seq_one_letter_code
_entity_poly.pdbx_strand_id
1 'polypeptide(L)'
;SVIGVESTIIDTTLEPPQILRHGGIPIEDLELLTGVEFAEASGGSRAPGMLASHYSPRCAVHLAESQAEADEILAQFPTGSSGLIDAPSSLAMYAATLFSSLRACDDKGWLHAVAVLPADVGLGRAIRDRLQRAASPT
;
A
#
# COMPACT_ATOMS: atom_id res chain seq x y z
N SER A 1 -11.51 11.61 -1.56
CA SER A 1 -11.44 10.90 -0.26
C SER A 1 -10.22 11.42 0.48
N VAL A 2 -10.30 11.67 1.80
CA VAL A 2 -9.20 12.22 2.61
C VAL A 2 -8.09 11.18 2.83
N ILE A 3 -8.41 9.88 2.68
CA ILE A 3 -7.56 8.76 3.09
C ILE A 3 -6.76 8.13 1.92
N GLY A 4 -7.06 8.49 0.66
CA GLY A 4 -6.32 8.10 -0.55
C GLY A 4 -6.23 6.62 -0.93
N VAL A 5 -6.48 5.69 0.01
CA VAL A 5 -6.68 4.26 -0.22
C VAL A 5 -8.17 3.91 -0.25
N GLU A 6 -8.52 2.80 -0.88
CA GLU A 6 -9.90 2.34 -1.03
C GLU A 6 -10.53 1.90 0.30
N SER A 7 -11.84 1.62 0.30
CA SER A 7 -12.58 1.14 1.47
C SER A 7 -12.14 -0.23 1.94
N THR A 8 -12.21 -0.44 3.25
CA THR A 8 -12.11 -1.76 3.90
C THR A 8 -13.32 -2.61 3.50
N ILE A 9 -13.10 -3.89 3.19
CA ILE A 9 -14.16 -4.82 2.76
C ILE A 9 -14.13 -6.02 3.68
N ILE A 10 -15.31 -6.34 4.25
CA ILE A 10 -15.52 -7.46 5.15
C ILE A 10 -16.63 -8.35 4.58
N ASP A 11 -16.39 -9.66 4.59
CA ASP A 11 -17.39 -10.69 4.33
C ASP A 11 -18.04 -11.10 5.64
N THR A 12 -19.31 -10.74 5.81
CA THR A 12 -20.12 -11.08 7.00
C THR A 12 -20.99 -12.32 6.78
N THR A 13 -20.73 -13.10 5.74
CA THR A 13 -21.47 -14.35 5.46
C THR A 13 -20.85 -15.57 6.16
N LEU A 14 -19.65 -15.41 6.73
CA LEU A 14 -18.91 -16.41 7.48
C LEU A 14 -18.77 -15.99 8.95
N GLU A 15 -18.50 -16.96 9.81
CA GLU A 15 -18.22 -16.76 11.24
C GLU A 15 -16.87 -17.40 11.58
N PRO A 16 -15.88 -16.63 12.07
CA PRO A 16 -15.91 -15.17 12.21
C PRO A 16 -15.97 -14.44 10.84
N PRO A 17 -16.49 -13.21 10.78
CA PRO A 17 -16.46 -12.40 9.57
C PRO A 17 -15.03 -12.25 9.04
N GLN A 18 -14.87 -12.22 7.71
CA GLN A 18 -13.55 -12.23 7.08
C GLN A 18 -13.16 -10.89 6.46
N ILE A 19 -11.91 -10.49 6.64
CA ILE A 19 -11.32 -9.31 6.01
C ILE A 19 -10.98 -9.68 4.57
N LEU A 20 -11.70 -9.12 3.60
CA LEU A 20 -11.41 -9.32 2.17
C LEU A 20 -10.40 -8.31 1.64
N ARG A 21 -10.37 -7.10 2.23
CA ARG A 21 -9.43 -6.04 1.85
C ARG A 21 -9.26 -5.03 2.98
N HIS A 22 -8.01 -4.76 3.35
CA HIS A 22 -7.63 -3.61 4.17
C HIS A 22 -7.77 -2.31 3.38
N GLY A 23 -8.36 -1.30 4.02
CA GLY A 23 -8.63 -0.01 3.41
C GLY A 23 -8.55 1.14 4.40
N GLY A 24 -9.25 2.23 4.10
CA GLY A 24 -9.16 3.46 4.89
C GLY A 24 -9.67 3.39 6.32
N ILE A 25 -10.34 2.30 6.72
CA ILE A 25 -10.78 2.06 8.10
C ILE A 25 -9.95 0.91 8.69
N PRO A 26 -9.11 1.16 9.70
CA PRO A 26 -8.40 0.12 10.44
C PRO A 26 -9.34 -0.96 10.98
N ILE A 27 -8.89 -2.22 10.96
CA ILE A 27 -9.70 -3.33 11.52
C ILE A 27 -9.81 -3.19 13.03
N GLU A 28 -8.75 -2.70 13.67
CA GLU A 28 -8.68 -2.47 15.11
C GLU A 28 -9.78 -1.50 15.57
N ASP A 29 -10.10 -0.48 14.75
CA ASP A 29 -11.19 0.45 15.03
C ASP A 29 -12.56 -0.23 14.94
N LEU A 30 -12.73 -1.18 13.99
CA LEU A 30 -13.96 -1.94 13.84
C LEU A 30 -14.15 -2.95 14.97
N GLU A 31 -13.09 -3.64 15.38
CA GLU A 31 -13.09 -4.56 16.52
C GLU A 31 -13.46 -3.82 17.81
N LEU A 32 -12.87 -2.65 18.03
CA LEU A 32 -13.17 -1.81 19.20
C LEU A 32 -14.64 -1.35 19.23
N LEU A 33 -15.21 -1.00 18.07
CA LEU A 33 -16.59 -0.48 17.98
C LEU A 33 -17.65 -1.59 18.04
N THR A 34 -17.34 -2.78 17.50
CA THR A 34 -18.33 -3.86 17.34
C THR A 34 -18.20 -4.97 18.37
N GLY A 35 -17.01 -5.14 18.97
CA GLY A 35 -16.68 -6.28 19.82
C GLY A 35 -16.56 -7.61 19.06
N VAL A 36 -16.51 -7.58 17.72
CA VAL A 36 -16.37 -8.75 16.86
C VAL A 36 -14.91 -8.90 16.46
N GLU A 37 -14.37 -10.12 16.53
CA GLU A 37 -13.05 -10.45 15.97
C GLU A 37 -13.20 -10.78 14.47
N PHE A 38 -12.26 -10.31 13.65
CA PHE A 38 -12.26 -10.58 12.21
C PHE A 38 -11.10 -11.52 11.83
N ALA A 39 -11.37 -12.48 10.94
CA ALA A 39 -10.34 -13.36 10.39
C ALA A 39 -9.81 -12.84 9.05
N GLU A 40 -8.53 -13.06 8.74
CA GLU A 40 -8.02 -12.82 7.38
C GLU A 40 -8.64 -13.82 6.40
N ALA A 41 -9.09 -13.35 5.24
CA ALA A 41 -9.64 -14.23 4.23
C ALA A 41 -8.56 -15.18 3.67
N SER A 42 -8.87 -16.47 3.61
CA SER A 42 -8.02 -17.46 2.95
C SER A 42 -8.33 -17.55 1.45
N GLY A 43 -7.28 -17.51 0.63
CA GLY A 43 -7.36 -17.57 -0.84
C GLY A 43 -7.39 -16.19 -1.53
N GLY A 44 -7.19 -16.19 -2.86
CA GLY A 44 -7.08 -14.98 -3.67
C GLY A 44 -8.24 -14.01 -3.48
N SER A 45 -7.93 -12.71 -3.42
CA SER A 45 -8.86 -11.67 -3.01
C SER A 45 -10.08 -11.59 -3.94
N ARG A 46 -11.28 -11.71 -3.33
CA ARG A 46 -12.60 -11.69 -4.00
C ARG A 46 -13.19 -10.27 -4.13
N ALA A 47 -12.43 -9.23 -3.80
CA ALA A 47 -12.90 -7.85 -3.80
C ALA A 47 -12.80 -7.17 -5.19
N PRO A 48 -13.64 -6.16 -5.49
CA PRO A 48 -13.49 -5.31 -6.67
C PRO A 48 -12.27 -4.37 -6.57
N GLY A 49 -11.62 -4.06 -7.70
CA GLY A 49 -10.45 -3.16 -7.74
C GLY A 49 -9.12 -3.85 -7.41
N MET A 50 -9.02 -5.16 -7.62
CA MET A 50 -7.86 -5.96 -7.22
C MET A 50 -6.91 -6.30 -8.38
N LEU A 51 -7.17 -5.79 -9.59
CA LEU A 51 -6.27 -5.94 -10.72
C LEU A 51 -5.00 -5.11 -10.46
N ALA A 52 -3.84 -5.78 -10.40
CA ALA A 52 -2.54 -5.17 -10.13
C ALA A 52 -2.25 -3.94 -11.02
N SER A 53 -2.71 -3.97 -12.27
CA SER A 53 -2.49 -2.93 -13.28
C SER A 53 -3.05 -1.56 -12.94
N HIS A 54 -4.01 -1.44 -12.01
CA HIS A 54 -4.56 -0.14 -11.62
C HIS A 54 -3.64 0.63 -10.65
N TYR A 55 -2.67 -0.06 -10.05
CA TYR A 55 -1.82 0.47 -8.99
C TYR A 55 -0.35 0.64 -9.41
N SER A 56 0.09 -0.11 -10.42
CA SER A 56 1.49 -0.11 -10.87
C SER A 56 1.79 1.09 -11.77
N PRO A 57 2.77 1.95 -11.42
CA PRO A 57 3.33 2.91 -12.37
C PRO A 57 4.10 2.18 -13.48
N ARG A 58 4.58 2.91 -14.49
CA ARG A 58 5.47 2.33 -15.51
C ARG A 58 6.86 2.04 -14.95
N CYS A 59 7.32 2.86 -14.01
CA CYS A 59 8.58 2.63 -13.33
C CYS A 59 8.52 1.38 -12.42
N ALA A 60 9.65 0.69 -12.27
CA ALA A 60 9.72 -0.46 -11.38
C ALA A 60 9.70 0.01 -9.92
N VAL A 61 8.80 -0.53 -9.10
CA VAL A 61 8.69 -0.19 -7.68
C VAL A 61 9.48 -1.20 -6.84
N HIS A 62 10.39 -0.68 -6.02
CA HIS A 62 11.18 -1.41 -5.05
C HIS A 62 10.71 -1.06 -3.65
N LEU A 63 10.68 -2.05 -2.75
CA LEU A 63 10.19 -1.89 -1.39
C LEU A 63 11.36 -1.99 -0.41
N ALA A 64 11.38 -1.09 0.58
CA ALA A 64 12.35 -1.09 1.67
C ALA A 64 11.61 -1.15 3.01
N GLU A 65 12.17 -1.85 4.00
CA GLU A 65 11.63 -1.90 5.36
C GLU A 65 12.09 -0.70 6.22
N SER A 66 13.08 0.06 5.74
CA SER A 66 13.59 1.25 6.45
C SER A 66 14.14 2.32 5.49
N GLN A 67 14.34 3.54 6.01
CA GLN A 67 14.98 4.61 5.25
C GLN A 67 16.43 4.26 4.85
N ALA A 68 17.18 3.61 5.73
CA ALA A 68 18.55 3.21 5.44
C ALA A 68 18.62 2.22 4.28
N GLU A 69 17.74 1.22 4.29
CA GLU A 69 17.62 0.26 3.17
C GLU A 69 17.16 0.95 1.88
N ALA A 70 16.26 1.93 1.96
CA ALA A 70 15.84 2.68 0.79
C ALA A 70 17.01 3.46 0.17
N ASP A 71 17.86 4.08 0.98
CA ASP A 71 19.06 4.79 0.53
C ASP A 71 20.06 3.82 -0.13
N GLU A 72 20.22 2.61 0.42
CA GLU A 72 21.05 1.55 -0.17
C GLU A 72 20.52 1.06 -1.52
N ILE A 73 19.20 0.90 -1.66
CA ILE A 73 18.56 0.55 -2.95
C ILE A 73 18.77 1.67 -3.97
N LEU A 74 18.55 2.93 -3.57
CA LEU A 74 18.73 4.08 -4.46
C LEU A 74 20.17 4.19 -4.99
N ALA A 75 21.16 3.90 -4.14
CA ALA A 75 22.57 3.93 -4.50
C ALA A 75 22.97 2.89 -5.58
N GLN A 76 22.15 1.88 -5.84
CA GLN A 76 22.39 0.88 -6.89
C GLN A 76 22.03 1.39 -8.29
N PHE A 77 21.29 2.50 -8.38
CA PHE A 77 20.80 3.04 -9.65
C PHE A 77 21.56 4.31 -10.06
N PRO A 78 21.72 4.56 -11.38
CA PRO A 78 22.29 5.81 -11.87
C PRO A 78 21.54 7.05 -11.37
N THR A 79 22.28 8.13 -11.08
CA THR A 79 21.69 9.40 -10.68
C THR A 79 20.66 9.87 -11.70
N GLY A 80 19.45 10.19 -11.22
CA GLY A 80 18.34 10.68 -12.04
C GLY A 80 17.46 9.59 -12.67
N SER A 81 17.82 8.30 -12.57
CA SER A 81 16.94 7.20 -13.00
C SER A 81 16.09 6.61 -11.89
N SER A 82 16.30 7.03 -10.65
CA SER A 82 15.57 6.54 -9.48
C SER A 82 15.16 7.66 -8.52
N GLY A 83 14.19 7.37 -7.65
CA GLY A 83 13.91 8.24 -6.52
C GLY A 83 12.97 7.63 -5.49
N LEU A 84 12.96 8.26 -4.30
CA LEU A 84 12.15 7.85 -3.17
C LEU A 84 10.70 8.30 -3.36
N ILE A 85 9.77 7.38 -3.14
CA ILE A 85 8.36 7.69 -2.89
C ILE A 85 8.29 8.26 -1.48
N ASP A 86 7.98 9.55 -1.40
CA ASP A 86 7.88 10.26 -0.13
C ASP A 86 6.96 9.50 0.83
N ALA A 87 7.54 9.05 1.94
CA ALA A 87 6.84 8.41 3.05
C ALA A 87 6.69 9.48 4.14
N PRO A 88 5.64 10.31 4.07
CA PRO A 88 5.46 11.39 5.03
C PRO A 88 5.32 10.82 6.45
N SER A 89 5.62 11.65 7.46
CA SER A 89 5.63 11.25 8.87
C SER A 89 4.28 10.76 9.43
N SER A 90 3.20 10.86 8.64
CA SER A 90 1.89 10.31 9.00
C SER A 90 1.38 9.32 7.96
N LEU A 91 0.84 8.19 8.45
CA LEU A 91 0.21 7.18 7.60
C LEU A 91 -0.96 7.73 6.81
N ALA A 92 -1.72 8.68 7.37
CA ALA A 92 -2.84 9.31 6.69
C ALA A 92 -2.39 10.10 5.45
N MET A 93 -1.33 10.91 5.57
CA MET A 93 -0.76 11.59 4.41
C MET A 93 -0.18 10.59 3.42
N TYR A 94 0.51 9.54 3.91
CA TYR A 94 1.10 8.55 3.02
C TYR A 94 0.02 7.86 2.18
N ALA A 95 -1.05 7.40 2.81
CA ALA A 95 -2.20 6.84 2.10
C ALA A 95 -2.84 7.85 1.13
N ALA A 96 -2.97 9.13 1.54
CA ALA A 96 -3.53 10.21 0.72
C ALA A 96 -2.71 10.50 -0.55
N THR A 97 -1.37 10.47 -0.45
CA THR A 97 -0.46 10.85 -1.54
C THR A 97 0.11 9.66 -2.32
N LEU A 98 -0.07 8.42 -1.84
CA LEU A 98 0.56 7.21 -2.39
C LEU A 98 0.45 7.13 -3.92
N PHE A 99 -0.77 7.16 -4.46
CA PHE A 99 -0.99 6.99 -5.90
C PHE A 99 -0.49 8.18 -6.72
N SER A 100 -0.56 9.40 -6.19
CA SER A 100 0.06 10.55 -6.88
C SER A 100 1.58 10.45 -6.89
N SER A 101 2.20 9.99 -5.80
CA SER A 101 3.65 9.82 -5.72
C SER A 101 4.14 8.71 -6.64
N LEU A 102 3.41 7.58 -6.72
CA LEU A 102 3.71 6.51 -7.67
C LEU A 102 3.62 7.01 -9.12
N ARG A 103 2.55 7.73 -9.49
CA ARG A 103 2.43 8.31 -10.85
C ARG A 103 3.48 9.38 -11.15
N ALA A 104 3.87 10.17 -10.16
CA ALA A 104 4.90 11.19 -10.33
C ALA A 104 6.27 10.59 -10.68
N CYS A 105 6.50 9.30 -10.40
CA CYS A 105 7.67 8.57 -10.89
C CYS A 105 7.75 8.60 -12.42
N ASP A 106 6.62 8.33 -13.09
CA ASP A 106 6.53 8.28 -14.54
C ASP A 106 6.70 9.68 -15.15
N ASP A 107 6.10 10.71 -14.54
CA ASP A 107 6.22 12.10 -14.99
C ASP A 107 7.66 12.64 -14.89
N LYS A 108 8.42 12.15 -13.90
CA LYS A 108 9.84 12.49 -13.71
C LYS A 108 10.77 11.71 -14.64
N GLY A 109 10.26 10.71 -15.37
CA GLY A 109 11.06 9.83 -16.21
C GLY A 109 11.95 8.87 -15.42
N TRP A 110 11.62 8.59 -14.16
CA TRP A 110 12.33 7.61 -13.37
C TRP A 110 12.04 6.19 -13.88
N LEU A 111 13.08 5.34 -13.89
CA LEU A 111 12.96 3.92 -14.18
C LEU A 111 12.68 3.11 -12.92
N HIS A 112 13.04 3.63 -11.75
CA HIS A 112 12.92 2.95 -10.46
C HIS A 112 12.33 3.89 -9.39
N ALA A 113 11.26 3.47 -8.73
CA ALA A 113 10.76 4.07 -7.51
C ALA A 113 11.16 3.21 -6.32
N VAL A 114 11.59 3.82 -5.22
CA VAL A 114 11.83 3.11 -3.95
C VAL A 114 10.82 3.61 -2.93
N ALA A 115 10.08 2.71 -2.27
CA ALA A 115 9.09 3.06 -1.27
C ALA A 115 9.38 2.37 0.06
N VAL A 116 9.35 3.14 1.15
CA VAL A 116 9.50 2.59 2.51
C VAL A 116 8.15 2.06 2.98
N LEU A 117 8.14 0.81 3.46
CA LEU A 117 6.95 0.18 3.99
C LEU A 117 6.66 0.69 5.41
N PRO A 118 5.44 1.18 5.70
CA PRO A 118 5.06 1.59 7.05
C PRO A 118 4.96 0.37 7.98
N ALA A 119 4.74 0.55 9.29
CA ALA A 119 4.45 -0.58 10.17
C ALA A 119 3.18 -1.35 9.73
N ASP A 120 3.14 -2.67 9.94
CA ASP A 120 2.05 -3.55 9.49
C ASP A 120 0.83 -3.54 10.45
N VAL A 121 0.32 -2.34 10.72
CA VAL A 121 -0.78 -2.10 11.67
C VAL A 121 -1.71 -0.99 11.17
N GLY A 122 -3.01 -1.11 11.45
CA GLY A 122 -4.02 -0.15 11.02
C GLY A 122 -3.90 0.23 9.55
N LEU A 123 -3.83 1.53 9.27
CA LEU A 123 -3.72 2.05 7.89
C LEU A 123 -2.44 1.59 7.16
N GLY A 124 -1.40 1.22 7.91
CA GLY A 124 -0.15 0.69 7.36
C GLY A 124 -0.36 -0.60 6.58
N ARG A 125 -1.29 -1.47 6.99
CA ARG A 125 -1.66 -2.70 6.27
C ARG A 125 -2.19 -2.40 4.88
N ALA A 126 -3.08 -1.40 4.78
CA ALA A 126 -3.64 -0.96 3.51
C ALA A 126 -2.56 -0.39 2.58
N ILE A 127 -1.67 0.46 3.10
CA ILE A 127 -0.56 1.03 2.33
C ILE A 127 0.40 -0.07 1.83
N ARG A 128 0.81 -0.99 2.72
CA ARG A 128 1.67 -2.13 2.38
C ARG A 128 1.10 -2.95 1.24
N ASP A 129 -0.18 -3.33 1.31
CA ASP A 129 -0.82 -4.10 0.23
C ASP A 129 -0.77 -3.36 -1.12
N ARG A 130 -1.04 -2.04 -1.15
CA ARG A 130 -0.98 -1.28 -2.41
C ARG A 130 0.43 -1.16 -2.95
N LEU A 131 1.43 -0.96 -2.09
CA LEU A 131 2.85 -0.93 -2.48
C LEU A 131 3.32 -2.29 -3.02
N GLN A 132 2.93 -3.40 -2.37
CA GLN A 132 3.23 -4.76 -2.84
C GLN A 132 2.60 -5.06 -4.20
N ARG A 133 1.38 -4.58 -4.44
CA ARG A 133 0.73 -4.67 -5.76
C ARG A 133 1.45 -3.86 -6.81
N ALA A 134 1.84 -2.62 -6.48
CA ALA A 134 2.58 -1.75 -7.38
C ALA A 134 3.98 -2.32 -7.73
N ALA A 135 4.61 -3.04 -6.81
CA ALA A 135 5.90 -3.71 -6.99
C ALA A 135 5.83 -5.06 -7.72
N SER A 136 4.63 -5.64 -7.85
CA SER A 136 4.46 -6.89 -8.58
C SER A 136 4.49 -6.60 -10.09
N PRO A 137 5.38 -7.25 -10.88
CA PRO A 137 5.47 -6.99 -12.32
C PRO A 137 4.15 -7.32 -13.02
N THR A 138 3.80 -6.48 -14.00
CA THR A 138 2.66 -6.75 -14.90
C THR A 138 3.04 -7.73 -15.99
#